data_AF-M3I920-F1
#
_entry.id   AF-M3I920-F1
#
_cell.length_a   1.000
_cell.length_b   1.000
_cell.length_c   1.000
_cell.angle_alpha   90.00
_cell.angle_beta   90.00
_cell.angle_gamma   90.00
#
_symmetry.space_group_name_H-M   'P 1'
#
loop_
_entity.id
_entity.type
_entity.pdbx_description
1 polymer ?
#
loop_
_entity_poly.entity_id
_entity_poly.type
_entity_poly.pdbx_seq_one_letter_code
_entity_poly.pdbx_strand_id
1 'polypeptide(L)' 'MNSSKVTSLFICYSYDQIDWVRKIGTQIHSIFGGEIEAWWDEKKSAGDYWDSTINHRLSEAEAFLVILSPSFLYRIIFKM' A
#
# COMPACT_ATOMS: atom_id res chain seq x y z
N MET A 1 19.93 -13.04 -18.65
CA MET A 1 18.65 -12.32 -18.49
C MET A 1 18.44 -12.11 -17.00
N ASN A 2 18.73 -10.92 -16.48
CA ASN A 2 18.32 -10.57 -15.13
C ASN A 2 16.85 -10.17 -15.24
N SER A 3 15.94 -11.07 -14.87
CA SER A 3 14.57 -10.66 -14.62
C SER A 3 14.64 -9.85 -13.32
N SER A 4 14.74 -8.52 -13.43
CA SER A 4 14.67 -7.64 -12.26
C SER A 4 13.30 -7.89 -11.63
N LYS A 5 13.29 -8.63 -10.52
CA LYS A 5 12.07 -8.97 -9.81
C LYS A 5 11.45 -7.67 -9.32
N VAL A 6 10.23 -7.38 -9.75
CA VAL A 6 9.47 -6.23 -9.24
C VAL A 6 9.11 -6.54 -7.80
N THR A 7 9.54 -5.68 -6.87
CA THR A 7 9.23 -5.81 -5.45
C THR A 7 7.82 -5.29 -5.19
N SER A 8 6.97 -6.12 -4.62
CA SER A 8 5.62 -5.74 -4.21
C SER A 8 5.66 -4.95 -2.89
N LEU A 9 5.18 -3.70 -2.91
CA LEU A 9 5.10 -2.83 -1.73
C LEU A 9 3.65 -2.58 -1.34
N PHE A 10 3.28 -2.98 -0.13
CA PHE A 10 1.97 -2.67 0.44
C PHE A 10 2.03 -1.41 1.31
N ILE A 11 1.18 -0.42 1.03
CA ILE A 11 1.11 0.82 1.82
C ILE A 11 -0.08 0.76 2.79
N CYS A 12 0.23 0.74 4.08
CA CYS A 12 -0.74 0.83 5.18
C CYS A 12 -0.88 2.28 5.64
N TYR A 13 -2.10 2.79 5.72
CA TYR A 13 -2.36 4.18 6.08
C TYR A 13 -3.76 4.35 6.69
N SER A 14 -3.99 5.51 7.29
CA SER A 14 -5.34 5.96 7.64
C SER A 14 -5.95 6.77 6.51
N TYR A 15 -7.26 6.64 6.30
CA TYR A 15 -7.96 7.22 5.15
C TYR A 15 -7.75 8.73 4.99
N ASP A 16 -7.57 9.48 6.09
CA ASP A 16 -7.23 10.90 6.10
C ASP A 16 -5.87 11.24 5.46
N GLN A 17 -5.04 10.22 5.18
CA GLN A 17 -3.73 10.35 4.53
C GLN A 17 -3.76 9.96 3.03
N ILE A 18 -4.94 9.74 2.44
CA ILE A 18 -5.08 9.23 1.06
C ILE A 18 -4.36 10.08 0.00
N ASP A 19 -4.46 11.41 0.09
CA ASP A 19 -3.82 12.30 -0.88
C ASP A 19 -2.29 12.22 -0.82
N TRP A 20 -1.77 12.01 0.39
CA TRP A 20 -0.34 11.83 0.59
C TRP A 20 0.14 10.47 0.05
N VAL A 21 -0.66 9.41 0.26
CA VAL A 21 -0.40 8.07 -0.29
C VAL A 21 -0.40 8.07 -1.81
N ARG A 22 -1.37 8.72 -2.46
CA ARG A 22 -1.40 8.88 -3.92
C ARG A 22 -0.11 9.50 -4.44
N LYS A 23 0.34 10.57 -3.79
CA LYS A 23 1.55 11.30 -4.17
C LYS A 23 2.78 10.40 -4.05
N ILE A 24 2.98 9.76 -2.90
CA ILE A 24 4.16 8.92 -2.66
C ILE A 24 4.13 7.64 -3.49
N GLY A 25 3.00 6.95 -3.57
CA GLY A 25 2.86 5.73 -4.36
C GLY A 25 3.22 5.94 -5.83
N THR A 26 2.82 7.09 -6.39
CA THR A 26 3.19 7.47 -7.77
C THR A 26 4.67 7.83 -7.91
N GLN A 27 5.24 8.54 -6.93
CA GLN A 27 6.67 8.88 -6.92
C GLN A 27 7.58 7.66 -6.78
N ILE A 28 7.21 6.68 -5.95
CA ILE A 28 7.98 5.44 -5.77
C ILE A 28 8.17 4.72 -7.10
N HIS A 29 7.09 4.55 -7.86
CA HIS A 29 7.18 3.90 -9.17
C HIS A 29 8.17 4.63 -10.11
N SER A 30 8.15 5.97 -10.12
CA SER A 30 9.05 6.78 -10.92
C SER A 30 10.51 6.78 -10.44
N ILE A 31 10.75 6.83 -9.12
CA ILE A 31 12.10 6.90 -8.52
C ILE A 31 12.85 5.59 -8.74
N PHE A 32 12.15 4.47 -8.60
CA PHE A 32 12.73 3.13 -8.71
C PHE A 32 12.58 2.53 -10.12
N GLY A 33 12.28 3.34 -11.14
CA GLY A 33 12.23 2.87 -12.53
C GLY A 33 11.29 1.68 -12.78
N GLY A 34 10.20 1.56 -12.00
CA GLY A 34 9.27 0.44 -12.07
C GLY A 34 9.72 -0.84 -11.34
N GLU A 35 10.86 -0.85 -10.64
CA GLU A 35 11.32 -1.99 -9.84
C GLU A 35 10.48 -2.22 -8.58
N ILE A 36 9.72 -1.21 -8.15
CA ILE A 36 8.80 -1.31 -7.02
C ILE A 36 7.36 -1.07 -7.50
N GLU A 37 6.50 -2.06 -7.28
CA GLU A 37 5.07 -1.93 -7.50
C GLU A 37 4.38 -1.60 -6.17
N ALA A 38 4.07 -0.32 -5.98
CA ALA A 38 3.34 0.15 -4.82
C ALA A 38 1.82 -0.08 -4.98
N TRP A 39 1.23 -0.71 -3.98
CA TRP A 39 -0.20 -0.95 -3.86
C TRP A 39 -0.78 -0.28 -2.60
N TRP A 40 -1.93 0.37 -2.77
CA TRP A 40 -2.78 0.87 -1.70
C TRP A 40 -4.24 0.66 -2.10
N ASP A 41 -5.12 0.65 -1.11
CA ASP A 41 -6.50 0.20 -1.23
C ASP A 41 -7.42 1.17 -2.01
N GLU A 42 -6.88 2.24 -2.58
CA GLU A 42 -7.64 3.11 -3.48
C GLU A 42 -7.56 2.65 -4.95
N LYS A 43 -6.57 1.83 -5.32
CA LYS A 43 -6.45 1.25 -6.67
C LYS A 43 -7.51 0.16 -6.96
N LYS A 44 -8.63 0.18 -6.25
CA LYS A 44 -9.75 -0.78 -6.36
C LYS A 44 -10.58 -0.49 -7.60
N SER A 45 -11.00 -1.55 -8.29
CA SER A 45 -12.09 -1.47 -9.27
C SER A 45 -13.43 -1.66 -8.55
N ALA A 46 -14.49 -0.98 -9.00
CA ALA A 46 -15.82 -1.17 -8.45
C ALA A 46 -16.28 -2.63 -8.68
N GLY A 47 -16.49 -3.39 -7.61
CA GLY A 47 -16.98 -4.78 -7.66
C GLY A 47 -16.05 -5.84 -7.06
N ASP A 48 -14.82 -5.50 -6.69
CA ASP A 48 -13.89 -6.44 -6.07
C ASP A 48 -14.35 -6.84 -4.64
N TYR A 49 -14.26 -8.13 -4.31
CA TYR A 49 -14.43 -8.63 -2.95
C TYR A 49 -13.32 -8.04 -2.06
N TRP A 50 -13.72 -7.04 -1.27
CA TRP A 50 -12.84 -6.18 -0.48
C TRP A 50 -11.78 -6.93 0.34
N ASP A 51 -12.22 -7.94 1.09
CA ASP A 51 -11.35 -8.68 2.01
C ASP A 51 -10.40 -9.61 1.27
N SER A 52 -10.83 -10.26 0.18
CA SER A 52 -9.97 -11.18 -0.56
C SER A 52 -8.85 -10.45 -1.27
N THR A 53 -9.13 -9.27 -1.86
CA THR A 53 -8.08 -8.49 -2.55
C THR A 53 -7.06 -7.96 -1.57
N ILE A 54 -7.50 -7.43 -0.42
CA ILE A 54 -6.58 -6.97 0.63
C ILE A 54 -5.75 -8.14 1.16
N ASN A 55 -6.37 -9.27 1.52
CA ASN A 55 -5.66 -10.44 2.04
C ASN A 55 -4.67 -11.00 1.02
N HIS A 56 -5.04 -11.04 -0.26
CA HIS A 56 -4.15 -11.47 -1.33
C HIS A 56 -2.94 -10.54 -1.46
N ARG A 57 -3.15 -9.22 -1.52
CA ARG A 57 -2.06 -8.24 -1.60
C ARG A 57 -1.18 -8.23 -0.36
N LEU A 58 -1.74 -8.48 0.82
CA LEU A 58 -0.97 -8.68 2.06
C LEU A 58 -0.10 -9.93 1.97
N SER A 59 -0.62 -11.04 1.42
CA SER A 59 0.12 -12.30 1.30
C SER A 59 1.25 -12.25 0.27
N GLU A 60 1.12 -11.40 -0.75
CA GLU A 60 2.13 -11.23 -1.81
C GLU A 60 3.14 -10.12 -1.51
N ALA A 61 2.90 -9.28 -0.51
CA ALA A 61 3.74 -8.13 -0.20
C ALA A 61 5.13 -8.58 0.28
N GLU A 62 6.17 -8.15 -0.42
CA GLU A 62 7.57 -8.34 -0.02
C GLU A 62 8.03 -7.27 0.97
N ALA A 63 7.40 -6.09 0.92
CA ALA A 63 7.67 -4.98 1.82
C ALA A 63 6.39 -4.24 2.23
N PHE A 64 6.46 -3.59 3.38
CA PHE A 64 5.38 -2.77 3.93
C PHE A 64 5.87 -1.33 4.18
N LEU A 65 5.10 -0.35 3.73
CA LEU A 65 5.25 1.05 4.14
C LEU A 65 4.07 1.40 5.05
N VAL A 66 4.35 1.58 6.33
CA VAL A 66 3.34 1.95 7.33
C VAL A 66 3.41 3.45 7.61
N ILE A 67 2.31 4.13 7.36
CA ILE A 67 2.19 5.58 7.53
C ILE A 67 1.55 5.85 8.88
N LEU A 68 2.37 6.32 9.80
CA LEU A 68 1.92 6.66 11.15
C LEU A 68 1.35 8.08 11.15
N SER A 69 0.06 8.18 11.45
CA SER A 69 -0.65 9.43 11.74
C SER A 69 -1.35 9.32 13.09
N PRO A 70 -1.80 10.44 13.70
CA PRO A 70 -2.65 10.38 14.89
C PRO A 70 -3.86 9.46 14.69
N SER A 71 -4.56 9.60 13.56
CA SER A 71 -5.71 8.76 13.17
C SER A 71 -5.35 7.27 13.09
N PHE A 72 -4.14 6.94 12.66
CA PHE A 72 -3.65 5.56 12.58
C PHE A 72 -3.46 4.96 13.97
N LEU A 73 -2.80 5.71 14.86
CA LEU A 73 -2.54 5.28 16.23
C LEU A 73 -3.82 5.20 17.05
N TYR A 74 -4.76 6.13 16.88
CA TYR A 74 -6.09 6.03 17.51
C TYR A 74 -6.77 4.70 17.17
N ARG A 75 -6.66 4.23 15.93
CA ARG A 75 -7.30 2.99 15.50
C ARG A 75 -6.63 1.72 16.05
N ILE A 76 -5.36 1.80 16.43
CA ILE A 76 -4.61 0.69 17.05
C ILE A 76 -4.79 0.68 18.57
N ILE A 77 -4.63 1.84 19.21
CA ILE A 77 -4.68 1.98 20.68
C ILE A 77 -6.07 1.65 21.22
N PHE A 78 -7.15 2.02 20.52
CA PHE A 78 -8.52 1.74 20.97
C PHE A 78 -9.03 0.32 20.59
N LYS A 79 -8.19 -0.50 19.95
CA LYS A 79 -8.47 -1.92 19.67
C LYS A 79 -7.72 -2.88 20.60
N MET A 80 -6.80 -2.37 21.44
CA MET A 80 -6.14 -3.10 22.51
C MET A 80 -6.89 -2.90 23.82
#